data_AF-A0A3M2JHD5-F1
#
_entry.id   AF-A0A3M2JHD5-F1
#
_cell.length_a   1.000
_cell.length_b   1.000
_cell.length_c   1.000
_cell.angle_alpha   90.00
_cell.angle_beta   90.00
_cell.angle_gamma   90.00
#
_symmetry.space_group_name_H-M   'P 1'
#
loop_
_entity.id
_entity.type
_entity.pdbx_description
1 polymer ?
#
loop_
_entity_poly.entity_id
_entity_poly.type
_entity_poly.pdbx_seq_one_letter_code
_entity_poly.pdbx_strand_id
1 'polypeptide(L)'
;MAGVISLSMIALATPRALAVEDRAESVASLISRVAPDEGPALAGTPSADGVGFQTEDVAIAVPSQMSDGVVISSDEGQMVAPFPSGLSVGNGTTADDGTIVYPNDGHDADVAVQALDDGSVRLQTIIPSADATHSFSYQFDDDVSLVQVPEGIELRREGPDGGVSLGVIAPAWARDADGNQVPTRYEVDANTLVQVIDASPTATYPVVADPRVSFGVGVYFYGFGAEWIALATALTAAGGGAVVGACLVVNIPNPWAAVLKAACGTIGASNMNNYLDWVRSAINSSQLKPQTCYEFRRFTTVSGPKAVKRSHCLR
;
A
#
# COMPACT_ATOMS: atom_id res chain seq x y z
N MET A 1 -53.96 37.41 -6.45
CA MET A 1 -52.60 37.45 -5.89
C MET A 1 -52.47 36.27 -4.94
N ALA A 2 -51.86 35.18 -5.38
CA ALA A 2 -51.59 34.01 -4.54
C ALA A 2 -50.20 34.19 -3.94
N GLY A 3 -50.12 34.28 -2.61
CA GLY A 3 -48.86 34.39 -1.88
C GLY A 3 -48.20 33.02 -1.76
N VAL A 4 -47.01 32.89 -2.32
CA VAL A 4 -46.14 31.72 -2.12
C VAL A 4 -45.47 31.87 -0.76
N ILE A 5 -45.81 31.01 0.19
CA ILE A 5 -45.12 30.90 1.48
C ILE A 5 -43.85 30.09 1.24
N SER A 6 -42.69 30.75 1.23
CA SER A 6 -41.39 30.11 1.18
C SER A 6 -41.07 29.53 2.57
N LEU A 7 -41.18 28.21 2.71
CA LEU A 7 -40.86 27.50 3.93
C LEU A 7 -39.32 27.29 3.97
N SER A 8 -38.62 28.18 4.67
CA SER A 8 -37.19 28.00 4.94
C SER A 8 -37.03 26.89 5.99
N MET A 9 -36.66 25.68 5.56
CA MET A 9 -36.21 24.62 6.46
C MET A 9 -34.84 25.01 7.02
N ILE A 10 -34.81 25.48 8.26
CA ILE A 10 -33.57 25.57 9.04
C ILE A 10 -33.29 24.17 9.58
N ALA A 11 -32.34 23.47 8.97
CA ALA A 11 -31.85 22.20 9.49
C ALA A 11 -31.04 22.47 10.77
N LEU A 12 -31.61 22.16 11.94
CA LEU A 12 -30.89 22.19 13.21
C LEU A 12 -29.99 20.95 13.30
N ALA A 13 -28.70 21.12 13.04
CA ALA A 13 -27.70 20.10 13.33
C ALA A 13 -27.66 19.85 14.86
N THR A 14 -27.61 18.58 15.26
CA THR A 14 -27.55 18.21 16.68
C THR A 14 -26.14 18.45 17.25
N PRO A 15 -25.99 18.76 18.56
CA PRO A 15 -24.68 19.04 19.17
C PRO A 15 -23.65 17.92 18.98
N ARG A 16 -24.12 16.68 18.89
CA ARG A 16 -23.27 15.49 18.70
C ARG A 16 -22.70 15.42 17.28
N ALA A 17 -23.46 15.82 16.27
CA ALA A 17 -22.96 15.86 14.89
C ALA A 17 -21.86 16.91 14.72
N LEU A 18 -22.08 18.10 15.28
CA LEU A 18 -21.08 19.18 15.25
C LEU A 18 -19.78 18.81 15.99
N ALA A 19 -19.86 18.13 17.13
CA ALA A 19 -18.67 17.70 17.86
C ALA A 19 -17.86 16.62 17.13
N VAL A 20 -18.51 15.78 16.32
CA VAL A 20 -17.84 14.74 15.51
C VAL A 20 -17.14 15.39 14.30
N GLU A 21 -17.80 16.33 13.64
CA GLU A 21 -17.23 17.12 12.54
C GLU A 21 -16.02 17.93 13.02
N ASP A 22 -16.13 18.60 14.17
CA ASP A 22 -15.03 19.34 14.80
C ASP A 22 -13.83 18.42 15.16
N ARG A 23 -14.11 17.18 15.58
CA ARG A 23 -13.06 16.18 15.84
C ARG A 23 -12.35 15.75 14.56
N ALA A 24 -13.09 15.50 13.47
CA ALA A 24 -12.49 15.13 12.19
C ALA A 24 -11.54 16.23 11.68
N GLU A 25 -11.98 17.49 11.74
CA GLU A 25 -11.17 18.64 11.34
C GLU A 25 -9.96 18.85 12.25
N SER A 26 -10.12 18.64 13.57
CA SER A 26 -9.00 18.72 14.52
C SER A 26 -7.92 17.66 14.24
N VAL A 27 -8.33 16.42 13.94
CA VAL A 27 -7.42 15.33 13.60
C VAL A 27 -6.74 15.59 12.26
N ALA A 28 -7.47 15.99 11.23
CA ALA A 28 -6.90 16.36 9.93
C ALA A 28 -5.87 17.49 10.06
N SER A 29 -6.18 18.53 10.83
CA SER A 29 -5.28 19.65 11.11
C SER A 29 -4.00 19.18 11.85
N LEU A 30 -4.13 18.29 12.84
CA LEU A 30 -2.98 17.69 13.52
C LEU A 30 -2.07 16.96 12.52
N ILE A 31 -2.65 16.08 11.69
CA ILE A 31 -1.92 15.29 10.70
C ILE A 31 -1.15 16.21 9.74
N SER A 32 -1.81 17.24 9.20
CA SER A 32 -1.19 18.21 8.30
C SER A 32 -0.01 18.93 8.94
N ARG A 33 -0.07 19.24 10.24
CA ARG A 33 1.03 19.90 10.96
C ARG A 33 2.22 18.98 11.21
N VAL A 34 1.99 17.75 11.63
CA VAL A 34 3.08 16.84 12.05
C VAL A 34 3.66 16.04 10.86
N ALA A 35 2.92 15.93 9.75
CA ALA A 35 3.30 15.17 8.57
C ALA A 35 3.07 15.95 7.25
N PRO A 36 3.68 17.13 7.09
CA PRO A 36 3.43 18.00 5.92
C PRO A 36 4.01 17.47 4.60
N ASP A 37 5.00 16.57 4.67
CA ASP A 37 5.80 16.14 3.51
C ASP A 37 5.32 14.80 2.92
N GLU A 38 4.12 14.33 3.29
CA GLU A 38 3.61 13.01 2.88
C GLU A 38 2.83 13.02 1.56
N GLY A 39 2.66 14.18 0.93
CA GLY A 39 1.91 14.36 -0.32
C GLY A 39 0.47 14.83 -0.09
N PRO A 40 -0.21 15.33 -1.13
CA PRO A 40 -1.54 15.89 -1.00
C PRO A 40 -2.60 14.80 -0.87
N ALA A 41 -3.49 14.94 0.11
CA ALA A 41 -4.70 14.12 0.21
C ALA A 41 -5.68 14.47 -0.92
N LEU A 42 -6.34 13.45 -1.46
CA LEU A 42 -7.39 13.59 -2.47
C LEU A 42 -8.72 13.94 -1.80
N ALA A 43 -9.51 14.78 -2.47
CA ALA A 43 -10.91 14.94 -2.13
C ALA A 43 -11.70 13.73 -2.66
N GLY A 44 -12.39 13.03 -1.77
CA GLY A 44 -13.20 11.86 -2.11
C GLY A 44 -14.60 12.21 -2.59
N THR A 45 -15.25 11.27 -3.28
CA THR A 45 -16.66 11.31 -3.64
C THR A 45 -17.46 10.46 -2.64
N PRO A 46 -18.40 11.04 -1.88
CA PRO A 46 -19.24 10.27 -0.96
C PRO A 46 -20.11 9.24 -1.69
N SER A 47 -20.35 8.12 -1.03
CA SER A 47 -21.23 7.03 -1.47
C SER A 47 -22.06 6.50 -0.29
N ALA A 48 -23.00 5.59 -0.56
CA ALA A 48 -23.81 4.99 0.50
C ALA A 48 -22.97 4.16 1.49
N ASP A 49 -21.89 3.54 1.02
CA ASP A 49 -21.09 2.59 1.79
C ASP A 49 -19.80 3.20 2.35
N GLY A 50 -19.49 4.46 2.02
CA GLY A 50 -18.24 5.12 2.38
C GLY A 50 -17.86 6.23 1.41
N VAL A 51 -16.56 6.37 1.11
CA VAL A 51 -16.02 7.40 0.23
C VAL A 51 -15.12 6.76 -0.81
N GLY A 52 -15.32 7.11 -2.09
CA GLY A 52 -14.48 6.68 -3.20
C GLY A 52 -13.49 7.76 -3.63
N PHE A 53 -12.27 7.37 -3.96
CA PHE A 53 -11.23 8.23 -4.51
C PHE A 53 -10.73 7.62 -5.82
N GLN A 54 -10.32 8.47 -6.75
CA GLN A 54 -9.92 8.05 -8.08
C GLN A 54 -8.67 8.82 -8.52
N THR A 55 -7.65 8.09 -8.93
CA THR A 55 -6.50 8.59 -9.69
C THR A 55 -6.61 8.12 -11.15
N GLU A 56 -5.58 8.36 -11.97
CA GLU A 56 -5.56 7.84 -13.34
C GLU A 56 -5.65 6.30 -13.39
N ASP A 57 -4.89 5.61 -12.52
CA ASP A 57 -4.69 4.16 -12.59
C ASP A 57 -5.29 3.39 -11.40
N VAL A 58 -5.64 4.07 -10.31
CA VAL A 58 -6.06 3.44 -9.04
C VAL A 58 -7.37 4.05 -8.53
N ALA A 59 -8.30 3.18 -8.16
CA ALA A 59 -9.50 3.50 -7.40
C ALA A 59 -9.33 3.05 -5.95
N ILE A 60 -9.74 3.89 -4.99
CA ILE A 60 -9.66 3.61 -3.55
C ILE A 60 -11.06 3.77 -2.96
N ALA A 61 -11.51 2.77 -2.21
CA ALA A 61 -12.79 2.81 -1.50
C ALA A 61 -12.56 2.64 0.01
N VAL A 62 -12.91 3.69 0.75
CA VAL A 62 -12.79 3.75 2.22
C VAL A 62 -14.19 3.59 2.82
N PRO A 63 -14.46 2.55 3.62
CA PRO A 63 -15.81 2.24 4.10
C PRO A 63 -16.29 3.22 5.17
N SER A 64 -17.59 3.48 5.27
CA SER A 64 -18.17 4.38 6.29
C SER A 64 -18.01 3.87 7.74
N GLN A 65 -17.76 2.57 7.91
CA GLN A 65 -17.49 1.92 9.19
C GLN A 65 -16.21 1.11 9.05
N MET A 66 -15.41 1.02 10.12
CA MET A 66 -14.28 0.10 10.14
C MET A 66 -14.78 -1.33 10.00
N SER A 67 -14.33 -1.99 8.94
CA SER A 67 -14.61 -3.38 8.60
C SER A 67 -13.30 -4.07 8.24
N ASP A 68 -13.24 -4.84 7.15
CA ASP A 68 -12.06 -5.61 6.74
C ASP A 68 -10.89 -4.70 6.31
N GLY A 69 -11.15 -3.52 5.75
CA GLY A 69 -10.10 -2.57 5.37
C GLY A 69 -10.50 -1.57 4.30
N VAL A 70 -9.50 -0.82 3.81
CA VAL A 70 -9.60 0.06 2.65
C VAL A 70 -9.35 -0.77 1.39
N VAL A 71 -10.28 -0.71 0.43
CA VAL A 71 -10.14 -1.40 -0.84
C VAL A 71 -9.35 -0.53 -1.81
N ILE A 72 -8.30 -1.07 -2.41
CA ILE A 72 -7.49 -0.42 -3.43
C ILE A 72 -7.52 -1.30 -4.68
N SER A 73 -7.94 -0.74 -5.82
CA SER A 73 -8.08 -1.49 -7.08
C SER A 73 -7.48 -0.75 -8.27
N SER A 74 -6.94 -1.51 -9.22
CA SER A 74 -6.53 -1.08 -10.55
C SER A 74 -6.95 -2.12 -11.60
N ASP A 75 -6.62 -1.86 -12.86
CA ASP A 75 -6.77 -2.84 -13.95
C ASP A 75 -5.97 -4.13 -13.73
N GLU A 76 -4.94 -4.09 -12.87
CA GLU A 76 -4.02 -5.21 -12.61
C GLU A 76 -4.47 -6.07 -11.41
N GLY A 77 -5.42 -5.59 -10.61
CA GLY A 77 -5.96 -6.34 -9.48
C GLY A 77 -6.49 -5.47 -8.34
N GLN A 78 -6.77 -6.12 -7.21
CA GLN A 78 -7.28 -5.48 -6.01
C GLN A 78 -6.51 -5.98 -4.78
N MET A 79 -6.32 -5.07 -3.82
CA MET A 79 -5.84 -5.34 -2.47
C MET A 79 -6.82 -4.75 -1.45
N VAL A 80 -6.90 -5.38 -0.27
CA VAL A 80 -7.47 -4.75 0.93
C VAL A 80 -6.31 -4.34 1.84
N ALA A 81 -6.19 -3.05 2.15
CA ALA A 81 -5.31 -2.54 3.18
C ALA A 81 -6.07 -2.57 4.52
N PRO A 82 -5.73 -3.50 5.44
CA PRO A 82 -6.54 -3.76 6.61
C PRO A 82 -6.48 -2.61 7.60
N PHE A 83 -7.56 -2.42 8.34
CA PHE A 83 -7.56 -1.53 9.50
C PHE A 83 -6.80 -2.14 10.69
N PRO A 84 -6.33 -1.33 11.65
CA PRO A 84 -5.77 -1.85 12.88
C PRO A 84 -6.85 -2.59 13.69
N SER A 85 -6.58 -3.85 14.00
CA SER A 85 -7.44 -4.71 14.82
C SER A 85 -7.41 -4.32 16.30
N GLY A 86 -8.49 -4.64 17.01
CA GLY A 86 -8.61 -4.40 18.46
C GLY A 86 -9.06 -2.99 18.84
N LEU A 87 -9.39 -2.12 17.88
CA LEU A 87 -9.90 -0.77 18.15
C LEU A 87 -11.43 -0.70 18.10
N SER A 88 -12.00 0.04 19.05
CA SER A 88 -13.43 0.42 19.08
C SER A 88 -13.57 1.86 18.61
N VAL A 89 -14.12 2.05 17.41
CA VAL A 89 -14.30 3.36 16.79
C VAL A 89 -15.74 3.57 16.32
N GLY A 90 -16.13 4.84 16.18
CA GLY A 90 -17.35 5.27 15.53
C GLY A 90 -17.26 5.24 14.00
N ASN A 91 -18.34 5.68 13.35
CA ASN A 91 -18.39 5.82 11.90
C ASN A 91 -17.40 6.89 11.41
N GLY A 92 -16.85 6.66 10.21
CA GLY A 92 -15.95 7.59 9.54
C GLY A 92 -16.65 8.90 9.18
N THR A 93 -15.97 10.01 9.46
CA THR A 93 -16.39 11.37 9.08
C THR A 93 -15.30 12.02 8.24
N THR A 94 -15.65 12.62 7.12
CA THR A 94 -14.70 13.26 6.20
C THR A 94 -14.46 14.71 6.63
N ALA A 95 -13.20 15.07 6.84
CA ALA A 95 -12.74 16.46 7.03
C ALA A 95 -12.63 17.21 5.69
N ASP A 96 -12.44 18.53 5.74
CA ASP A 96 -12.42 19.37 4.54
C ASP A 96 -11.27 19.04 3.57
N ASP A 97 -10.16 18.52 4.09
CA ASP A 97 -8.99 18.11 3.31
C ASP A 97 -9.11 16.71 2.69
N GLY A 98 -10.26 16.04 2.88
CA GLY A 98 -10.52 14.68 2.39
C GLY A 98 -10.11 13.57 3.34
N THR A 99 -9.49 13.89 4.49
CA THR A 99 -9.16 12.90 5.54
C THR A 99 -10.42 12.30 6.11
N ILE A 100 -10.49 10.97 6.19
CA ILE A 100 -11.60 10.26 6.83
C ILE A 100 -11.18 9.84 8.22
N VAL A 101 -11.89 10.31 9.24
CA VAL A 101 -11.56 10.07 10.65
C VAL A 101 -12.63 9.17 11.27
N TYR A 102 -12.20 8.04 11.83
CA TYR A 102 -12.99 7.15 12.67
C TYR A 102 -12.65 7.46 14.13
N PRO A 103 -13.56 8.13 14.86
CA PRO A 103 -13.26 8.60 16.21
C PRO A 103 -13.35 7.43 17.20
N ASN A 104 -12.38 7.33 18.11
CA ASN A 104 -12.42 6.44 19.26
C ASN A 104 -13.61 6.77 20.18
N ASP A 105 -14.01 5.78 20.97
CA ASP A 105 -15.06 5.91 21.99
C ASP A 105 -14.58 6.46 23.35
N GLY A 106 -13.31 6.88 23.44
CA GLY A 106 -12.77 7.69 24.55
C GLY A 106 -11.46 7.22 25.16
N HIS A 107 -10.96 6.03 24.81
CA HIS A 107 -9.77 5.45 25.47
C HIS A 107 -8.64 5.05 24.52
N ASP A 108 -8.96 4.62 23.30
CA ASP A 108 -7.97 4.15 22.32
C ASP A 108 -7.60 5.22 21.28
N ALA A 109 -6.96 4.83 20.19
CA ALA A 109 -6.57 5.74 19.12
C ALA A 109 -7.73 6.08 18.18
N ASP A 110 -7.80 7.32 17.70
CA ASP A 110 -8.57 7.61 16.47
C ASP A 110 -7.85 6.95 15.29
N VAL A 111 -8.62 6.52 14.28
CA VAL A 111 -8.06 6.06 13.01
C VAL A 111 -8.35 7.10 11.94
N ALA A 112 -7.35 7.47 11.15
CA ALA A 112 -7.52 8.38 10.02
C ALA A 112 -7.02 7.75 8.73
N VAL A 113 -7.75 7.96 7.64
CA VAL A 113 -7.40 7.48 6.31
C VAL A 113 -7.25 8.66 5.36
N GLN A 114 -6.11 8.72 4.65
CA GLN A 114 -5.90 9.64 3.54
C GLN A 114 -5.54 8.84 2.28
N ALA A 115 -6.32 9.05 1.21
CA ALA A 115 -5.93 8.62 -0.13
C ALA A 115 -5.08 9.73 -0.77
N LEU A 116 -3.94 9.38 -1.35
CA LEU A 116 -3.02 10.33 -1.96
C LEU A 116 -3.10 10.32 -3.49
N ASP A 117 -2.63 11.39 -4.12
CA ASP A 117 -2.66 11.56 -5.58
C ASP A 117 -1.80 10.55 -6.35
N ASP A 118 -0.81 9.96 -5.70
CA ASP A 118 0.02 8.86 -6.22
C ASP A 118 -0.63 7.46 -6.09
N GLY A 119 -1.87 7.38 -5.61
CA GLY A 119 -2.62 6.15 -5.44
C GLY A 119 -2.27 5.35 -4.19
N SER A 120 -1.41 5.88 -3.31
CA SER A 120 -1.14 5.28 -2.00
C SER A 120 -2.16 5.71 -0.95
N VAL A 121 -2.25 4.93 0.13
CA VAL A 121 -3.17 5.14 1.25
C VAL A 121 -2.38 5.22 2.55
N ARG A 122 -2.67 6.24 3.37
CA ARG A 122 -2.15 6.39 4.73
C ARG A 122 -3.20 5.90 5.73
N LEU A 123 -2.86 4.92 6.60
CA LEU A 123 -3.76 4.33 7.60
C LEU A 123 -3.32 4.69 9.03
N GLN A 124 -3.55 5.93 9.40
CA GLN A 124 -2.94 6.58 10.56
C GLN A 124 -3.68 6.25 11.85
N THR A 125 -2.94 6.11 12.95
CA THR A 125 -3.49 6.00 14.31
C THR A 125 -3.07 7.20 15.15
N ILE A 126 -4.03 7.86 15.78
CA ILE A 126 -3.83 9.05 16.62
C ILE A 126 -4.03 8.64 18.07
N ILE A 127 -2.91 8.39 18.75
CA ILE A 127 -2.83 7.91 20.13
C ILE A 127 -3.07 9.10 21.06
N PRO A 128 -4.15 9.14 21.87
CA PRO A 128 -4.54 10.36 22.59
C PRO A 128 -3.75 10.60 23.89
N SER A 129 -3.11 9.57 24.46
CA SER A 129 -2.42 9.67 25.75
C SER A 129 -1.42 8.53 25.98
N ALA A 130 -0.62 8.64 27.04
CA ALA A 130 0.34 7.62 27.44
C ALA A 130 -0.29 6.32 27.95
N ASP A 131 -1.56 6.35 28.36
CA ASP A 131 -2.28 5.18 28.88
C ASP A 131 -3.05 4.43 27.77
N ALA A 132 -3.09 4.98 26.55
CA ALA A 132 -3.76 4.37 25.41
C ALA A 132 -2.91 3.23 24.80
N THR A 133 -3.48 2.53 23.82
CA THR A 133 -2.77 1.49 23.07
C THR A 133 -1.64 2.08 22.20
N HIS A 134 -0.43 1.50 22.25
CA HIS A 134 0.74 1.87 21.43
C HIS A 134 1.21 0.74 20.50
N SER A 135 0.39 -0.27 20.29
CA SER A 135 0.69 -1.41 19.41
C SER A 135 -0.53 -1.72 18.55
N PHE A 136 -0.39 -1.59 17.23
CA PHE A 136 -1.50 -1.77 16.29
C PHE A 136 -1.21 -2.89 15.32
N SER A 137 -2.13 -3.84 15.22
CA SER A 137 -1.97 -5.06 14.40
C SER A 137 -2.85 -5.00 13.15
N TYR A 138 -2.25 -5.18 11.99
CA TYR A 138 -2.84 -5.10 10.66
C TYR A 138 -2.77 -6.50 10.03
N GLN A 139 -3.94 -7.15 9.93
CA GLN A 139 -4.05 -8.53 9.46
C GLN A 139 -4.36 -8.55 7.96
N PHE A 140 -3.43 -9.04 7.15
CA PHE A 140 -3.65 -9.23 5.71
C PHE A 140 -4.25 -10.61 5.43
N ASP A 141 -4.77 -10.78 4.21
CA ASP A 141 -5.29 -12.06 3.73
C ASP A 141 -4.26 -13.20 3.87
N ASP A 142 -4.74 -14.43 4.07
CA ASP A 142 -3.89 -15.62 4.28
C ASP A 142 -2.95 -15.92 3.11
N ASP A 143 -3.26 -15.42 1.91
CA ASP A 143 -2.43 -15.58 0.72
C ASP A 143 -1.41 -14.45 0.50
N VAL A 144 -1.36 -13.48 1.42
CA VAL A 144 -0.41 -12.37 1.43
C VAL A 144 0.67 -12.61 2.47
N SER A 145 1.91 -12.69 2.00
CA SER A 145 3.11 -12.73 2.83
C SER A 145 3.74 -11.35 2.96
N LEU A 146 4.27 -11.06 4.15
CA LEU A 146 4.91 -9.79 4.47
C LEU A 146 6.44 -9.98 4.49
N VAL A 147 7.15 -9.28 3.61
CA VAL A 147 8.61 -9.41 3.47
C VAL A 147 9.31 -8.10 3.79
N GLN A 148 10.18 -8.11 4.78
CA GLN A 148 10.98 -6.95 5.12
C GLN A 148 12.02 -6.63 4.03
N VAL A 149 12.00 -5.39 3.57
CA VAL A 149 12.89 -4.83 2.55
C VAL A 149 13.44 -3.48 3.01
N PRO A 150 14.53 -2.96 2.41
CA PRO A 150 15.07 -1.64 2.80
C PRO A 150 14.04 -0.51 2.74
N GLU A 151 13.07 -0.62 1.85
CA GLU A 151 12.02 0.35 1.60
C GLU A 151 10.79 0.19 2.51
N GLY A 152 10.78 -0.80 3.42
CA GLY A 152 9.69 -1.07 4.34
C GLY A 152 9.26 -2.54 4.33
N ILE A 153 7.96 -2.80 4.19
CA ILE A 153 7.39 -4.16 4.13
C ILE A 153 6.73 -4.38 2.78
N GLU A 154 7.27 -5.31 2.00
CA GLU A 154 6.73 -5.71 0.70
C GLU A 154 5.58 -6.71 0.89
N LEU A 155 4.44 -6.45 0.24
CA LEU A 155 3.23 -7.28 0.28
C LEU A 155 3.25 -8.26 -0.90
N ARG A 156 3.39 -9.56 -0.64
CA ARG A 156 3.64 -10.56 -1.66
C ARG A 156 2.61 -11.68 -1.68
N ARG A 157 2.05 -11.96 -2.85
CA ARG A 157 1.31 -13.19 -3.14
C ARG A 157 2.21 -14.16 -3.89
N GLU A 158 2.52 -15.30 -3.29
CA GLU A 158 3.38 -16.32 -3.90
C GLU A 158 2.62 -17.15 -4.95
N GLY A 159 3.35 -17.67 -5.94
CA GLY A 159 2.82 -18.54 -6.99
C GLY A 159 3.83 -19.63 -7.36
N PRO A 160 3.43 -20.63 -8.18
CA PRO A 160 4.24 -21.83 -8.42
C PRO A 160 5.64 -21.58 -9.01
N ASP A 161 5.81 -20.49 -9.77
CA ASP A 161 7.05 -20.17 -10.50
C ASP A 161 7.62 -18.78 -10.14
N GLY A 162 7.11 -18.16 -9.08
CA GLY A 162 7.31 -16.76 -8.71
C GLY A 162 5.99 -16.14 -8.27
N GLY A 163 6.01 -14.89 -7.84
CA GLY A 163 4.84 -14.25 -7.27
C GLY A 163 4.64 -12.81 -7.68
N VAL A 164 3.57 -12.24 -7.14
CA VAL A 164 3.14 -10.87 -7.41
C VAL A 164 3.36 -10.07 -6.14
N SER A 165 4.09 -8.97 -6.27
CA SER A 165 4.05 -7.93 -5.25
C SER A 165 2.83 -7.07 -5.48
N LEU A 166 2.04 -6.90 -4.44
CA LEU A 166 0.81 -6.14 -4.48
C LEU A 166 1.04 -4.67 -4.07
N GLY A 167 2.12 -4.41 -3.34
CA GLY A 167 2.44 -3.08 -2.83
C GLY A 167 3.57 -3.10 -1.81
N VAL A 168 3.88 -1.92 -1.26
CA VAL A 168 4.87 -1.76 -0.18
C VAL A 168 4.30 -0.85 0.89
N ILE A 169 4.44 -1.27 2.15
CA ILE A 169 4.20 -0.43 3.32
C ILE A 169 5.50 0.31 3.62
N ALA A 170 5.46 1.63 3.58
CA ALA A 170 6.61 2.50 3.84
C ALA A 170 7.19 2.25 5.25
N PRO A 171 8.47 2.60 5.52
CA PRO A 171 9.09 2.37 6.81
C PRO A 171 8.27 3.01 7.95
N ALA A 172 8.21 2.33 9.09
CA ALA A 172 7.47 2.81 10.24
C ALA A 172 7.99 4.18 10.68
N TRP A 173 7.08 5.13 10.85
CA TRP A 173 7.36 6.39 11.52
C TRP A 173 6.20 6.79 12.43
N ALA A 174 6.53 7.55 13.46
CA ALA A 174 5.58 8.16 14.38
C ALA A 174 6.09 9.53 14.81
N ARG A 175 5.18 10.47 15.09
CA ARG A 175 5.48 11.82 15.55
C ARG A 175 4.54 12.25 16.65
N ASP A 176 5.05 12.98 17.61
CA ASP A 176 4.27 13.58 18.69
C ASP A 176 3.56 14.88 18.23
N ALA A 177 2.73 15.47 19.08
CA ALA A 177 1.95 16.66 18.73
C ALA A 177 2.80 17.93 18.46
N ASP A 178 4.06 17.92 18.91
CA ASP A 178 5.03 18.98 18.63
C ASP A 178 5.83 18.69 17.34
N GLY A 179 5.59 17.54 16.70
CA GLY A 179 6.25 17.08 15.47
C GLY A 179 7.57 16.34 15.69
N ASN A 180 7.95 16.07 16.93
CA ASN A 180 9.17 15.32 17.25
C ASN A 180 9.02 13.86 16.84
N GLN A 181 10.10 13.24 16.37
CA GLN A 181 10.09 11.82 16.04
C GLN A 181 9.91 10.97 17.29
N VAL A 182 9.00 10.01 17.21
CA VAL A 182 8.76 8.99 18.22
C VAL A 182 9.31 7.66 17.70
N PRO A 183 10.18 6.96 18.44
CA PRO A 183 10.67 5.65 18.03
C PRO A 183 9.51 4.69 17.77
N THR A 184 9.57 4.00 16.64
CA THR A 184 8.59 2.99 16.26
C THR A 184 9.26 1.93 15.39
N ARG A 185 8.66 0.75 15.33
CA ARG A 185 9.12 -0.37 14.51
C ARG A 185 7.95 -1.20 14.03
N TYR A 186 8.18 -1.93 12.96
CA TYR A 186 7.32 -3.04 12.56
C TYR A 186 7.85 -4.36 13.07
N GLU A 187 6.94 -5.20 13.52
CA GLU A 187 7.14 -6.63 13.77
C GLU A 187 6.23 -7.40 12.79
N VAL A 188 6.77 -8.43 12.16
CA VAL A 188 6.02 -9.25 11.19
C VAL A 188 5.83 -10.65 11.78
N ASP A 189 4.58 -11.07 11.87
CA ASP A 189 4.19 -12.43 12.23
C ASP A 189 3.28 -13.02 11.14
N ALA A 190 3.85 -13.87 10.29
CA ALA A 190 3.20 -14.43 9.11
C ALA A 190 2.59 -13.33 8.19
N ASN A 191 1.26 -13.23 8.15
CA ASN A 191 0.47 -12.25 7.39
C ASN A 191 -0.02 -11.07 8.26
N THR A 192 0.49 -10.95 9.49
CA THR A 192 0.18 -9.84 10.40
C THR A 192 1.35 -8.88 10.50
N LEU A 193 1.09 -7.60 10.27
CA LEU A 193 2.01 -6.52 10.57
C LEU A 193 1.63 -5.90 11.90
N VAL A 194 2.57 -5.79 12.84
CA VAL A 194 2.36 -5.06 14.09
C VAL A 194 3.25 -3.82 14.09
N GLN A 195 2.66 -2.64 14.17
CA GLN A 195 3.40 -1.41 14.44
C GLN A 195 3.45 -1.16 15.94
N VAL A 196 4.66 -1.13 16.50
CA VAL A 196 4.90 -0.82 17.92
C VAL A 196 5.46 0.59 18.01
N ILE A 197 4.86 1.41 18.87
CA ILE A 197 5.26 2.80 19.13
C ILE A 197 5.90 2.86 20.52
N ASP A 198 7.19 3.13 20.58
CA ASP A 198 7.95 3.22 21.84
C ASP A 198 8.00 4.69 22.29
N ALA A 199 6.83 5.23 22.67
CA ALA A 199 6.71 6.62 23.11
C ALA A 199 7.46 6.87 24.44
N SER A 200 8.32 7.89 24.44
CA SER A 200 8.98 8.31 25.68
C SER A 200 7.97 8.92 26.67
N PRO A 201 8.24 8.90 28.00
CA PRO A 201 7.40 9.58 28.98
C PRO A 201 7.26 11.09 28.77
N THR A 202 8.15 11.69 27.96
CA THR A 202 8.15 13.12 27.62
C THR A 202 7.47 13.42 26.29
N ALA A 203 6.91 12.43 25.59
CA ALA A 203 6.21 12.65 24.33
C ALA A 203 4.96 13.52 24.55
N THR A 204 4.76 14.50 23.66
CA THR A 204 3.57 15.36 23.69
C THR A 204 2.43 14.69 22.93
N TYR A 205 1.33 14.41 23.61
CA TYR A 205 0.17 13.76 22.98
C TYR A 205 -0.76 14.79 22.29
N PRO A 206 -1.49 14.37 21.24
CA PRO A 206 -1.52 13.02 20.67
C PRO A 206 -0.27 12.66 19.83
N VAL A 207 0.06 11.37 19.81
CA VAL A 207 1.10 10.81 18.93
C VAL A 207 0.43 10.24 17.68
N VAL A 208 0.90 10.62 16.50
CA VAL A 208 0.45 10.11 15.20
C VAL A 208 1.44 9.06 14.71
N ALA A 209 0.96 7.86 14.44
CA ALA A 209 1.71 6.82 13.74
C ALA A 209 1.06 6.54 12.38
N ASP A 210 1.87 6.33 11.35
CA ASP A 210 1.40 6.32 9.97
C ASP A 210 2.04 5.22 9.11
N PRO A 211 1.38 4.06 9.01
CA PRO A 211 1.60 3.12 7.93
C PRO A 211 1.00 3.65 6.61
N ARG A 212 1.89 4.06 5.70
CA ARG A 212 1.55 4.34 4.30
C ARG A 212 1.70 3.08 3.44
N VAL A 213 0.60 2.65 2.83
CA VAL A 213 0.54 1.53 1.90
C VAL A 213 0.52 2.08 0.48
N SER A 214 1.57 1.79 -0.28
CA SER A 214 1.57 1.98 -1.73
C SER A 214 0.94 0.77 -2.41
N PHE A 215 0.25 1.02 -3.52
CA PHE A 215 -0.32 -0.03 -4.35
C PHE A 215 0.33 0.01 -5.74
N GLY A 216 0.65 -1.17 -6.27
CA GLY A 216 1.26 -1.31 -7.58
C GLY A 216 1.67 -2.75 -7.80
N VAL A 217 1.26 -3.32 -8.93
CA VAL A 217 1.51 -4.73 -9.22
C VAL A 217 2.92 -4.88 -9.78
N GLY A 218 3.83 -5.31 -8.92
CA GLY A 218 5.16 -5.77 -9.31
C GLY A 218 5.14 -7.27 -9.53
N VAL A 219 5.91 -7.79 -10.49
CA VAL A 219 6.20 -9.23 -10.53
C VAL A 219 7.60 -9.48 -10.00
N TYR A 220 7.76 -10.57 -9.27
CA TYR A 220 9.07 -11.05 -8.84
C TYR A 220 9.28 -12.50 -9.23
N PHE A 221 10.50 -12.81 -9.66
CA PHE A 221 10.89 -14.17 -10.05
C PHE A 221 12.21 -14.55 -9.42
N TYR A 222 12.33 -15.84 -9.13
CA TYR A 222 13.56 -16.45 -8.65
C TYR A 222 14.26 -17.20 -9.79
N GLY A 223 15.57 -17.01 -9.90
CA GLY A 223 16.40 -17.75 -10.84
C GLY A 223 17.88 -17.65 -10.51
N PHE A 224 18.65 -18.68 -10.86
CA PHE A 224 20.10 -18.62 -10.81
C PHE A 224 20.64 -17.60 -11.80
N GLY A 225 21.78 -16.98 -11.49
CA GLY A 225 22.40 -16.00 -12.39
C GLY A 225 22.63 -16.55 -13.81
N ALA A 226 22.95 -17.84 -13.95
CA ALA A 226 23.07 -18.50 -15.25
C ALA A 226 21.76 -18.50 -16.04
N GLU A 227 20.63 -18.71 -15.36
CA GLU A 227 19.30 -18.75 -15.98
C GLU A 227 18.86 -17.36 -16.43
N TRP A 228 19.17 -16.33 -15.62
CA TRP A 228 18.92 -14.94 -15.98
C TRP A 228 19.77 -14.48 -17.17
N ILE A 229 21.07 -14.81 -17.19
CA ILE A 229 21.96 -14.50 -18.33
C ILE A 229 21.46 -15.19 -19.61
N ALA A 230 20.99 -16.45 -19.51
CA ALA A 230 20.42 -17.17 -20.64
C ALA A 230 19.15 -16.48 -21.17
N LEU A 231 18.27 -16.00 -20.28
CA LEU A 231 17.08 -15.24 -20.66
C LEU A 231 17.44 -13.92 -21.38
N ALA A 232 18.35 -13.10 -20.84
CA ALA A 232 18.77 -11.85 -21.47
C ALA A 232 19.40 -12.08 -22.86
N THR A 233 20.17 -13.15 -23.02
CA THR A 233 20.78 -13.54 -24.30
C THR A 233 19.72 -13.92 -25.32
N ALA A 234 18.71 -14.70 -24.91
CA ALA A 234 17.58 -15.07 -25.76
C ALA A 234 16.75 -13.83 -26.18
N LEU A 235 16.46 -12.92 -25.25
CA LEU A 235 15.75 -11.66 -25.53
C LEU A 235 16.54 -10.75 -26.51
N THR A 236 17.87 -10.75 -26.40
CA THR A 236 18.74 -9.99 -27.31
C THR A 236 18.73 -10.58 -28.72
N ALA A 237 18.84 -11.91 -28.84
CA ALA A 237 18.83 -12.60 -30.13
C ALA A 237 17.49 -12.46 -30.88
N ALA A 238 16.38 -12.30 -30.15
CA ALA A 238 15.05 -12.08 -30.72
C ALA A 238 14.79 -10.63 -31.19
N GLY A 239 15.75 -9.70 -31.04
CA GLY A 239 15.68 -8.36 -31.64
C GLY A 239 14.84 -7.32 -30.88
N GLY A 240 14.58 -7.50 -29.59
CA GLY A 240 13.91 -6.50 -28.71
C GLY A 240 12.43 -6.22 -29.01
N GLY A 241 11.92 -6.49 -30.22
CA GLY A 241 10.55 -6.16 -30.63
C GLY A 241 9.62 -7.35 -30.91
N ALA A 242 10.09 -8.61 -30.84
CA ALA A 242 9.28 -9.79 -31.17
C ALA A 242 8.56 -10.42 -29.96
N VAL A 243 8.25 -9.64 -28.94
CA VAL A 243 7.61 -10.09 -27.68
C VAL A 243 6.09 -10.14 -27.79
N VAL A 244 5.51 -9.73 -28.94
CA VAL A 244 4.11 -10.05 -29.28
C VAL A 244 3.87 -11.58 -29.25
N GLY A 245 4.92 -12.40 -29.44
CA GLY A 245 4.90 -13.85 -29.26
C GLY A 245 5.34 -14.37 -27.88
N ALA A 246 5.74 -13.54 -26.92
CA ALA A 246 6.17 -14.01 -25.60
C ALA A 246 5.03 -14.59 -24.76
N CYS A 247 3.79 -14.15 -25.00
CA CYS A 247 2.62 -14.82 -24.45
C CYS A 247 2.25 -16.10 -25.25
N LEU A 248 2.84 -16.32 -26.43
CA LEU A 248 2.50 -17.38 -27.39
C LEU A 248 3.72 -18.19 -27.90
N VAL A 249 4.69 -18.47 -27.03
CA VAL A 249 5.86 -19.33 -27.32
C VAL A 249 6.94 -18.64 -28.15
N VAL A 250 7.98 -18.20 -27.45
CA VAL A 250 9.34 -18.07 -28.02
C VAL A 250 10.18 -19.21 -27.44
N ASN A 251 11.24 -19.60 -28.17
CA ASN A 251 12.21 -20.66 -27.86
C ASN A 251 13.05 -20.36 -26.59
N ILE A 252 12.36 -20.05 -25.50
CA ILE A 252 12.89 -19.63 -24.21
C ILE A 252 13.16 -20.90 -23.41
N PRO A 253 14.34 -21.03 -22.78
CA PRO A 253 14.66 -22.19 -21.96
C PRO A 253 13.56 -22.51 -20.96
N ASN A 254 13.33 -23.82 -20.78
CA ASN A 254 12.11 -24.39 -20.20
C ASN A 254 11.75 -24.04 -18.73
N PRO A 255 12.55 -23.32 -17.92
CA PRO A 255 12.03 -22.74 -16.66
C PRO A 255 11.39 -21.34 -16.80
N TRP A 256 11.70 -20.57 -17.86
CA TRP A 256 11.23 -19.18 -18.00
C TRP A 256 9.97 -19.03 -18.86
N ALA A 257 9.63 -20.02 -19.68
CA ALA A 257 8.42 -19.99 -20.49
C ALA A 257 7.15 -19.92 -19.61
N ALA A 258 7.13 -20.64 -18.48
CA ALA A 258 6.03 -20.59 -17.51
C ALA A 258 5.96 -19.24 -16.77
N VAL A 259 7.12 -18.74 -16.31
CA VAL A 259 7.29 -17.42 -15.68
C VAL A 259 6.75 -16.29 -16.56
N LEU A 260 7.14 -16.25 -17.83
CA LEU A 260 6.72 -15.21 -18.77
C LEU A 260 5.25 -15.31 -19.13
N LYS A 261 4.71 -16.53 -19.18
CA LYS A 261 3.29 -16.77 -19.39
C LYS A 261 2.45 -16.32 -18.19
N ALA A 262 2.92 -16.54 -16.96
CA ALA A 262 2.29 -16.04 -15.74
C ALA A 262 2.32 -14.50 -15.69
N ALA A 263 3.48 -13.89 -15.97
CA ALA A 263 3.62 -12.44 -16.10
C ALA A 263 2.69 -11.85 -17.18
N CYS A 264 2.47 -12.56 -18.30
CA CYS A 264 1.54 -12.12 -19.34
C CYS A 264 0.08 -12.05 -18.84
N GLY A 265 -0.31 -12.96 -17.96
CA GLY A 265 -1.64 -12.97 -17.35
C GLY A 265 -1.85 -11.86 -16.33
N THR A 266 -0.78 -11.36 -15.71
CA THR A 266 -0.86 -10.34 -14.64
C THR A 266 -0.56 -8.93 -15.13
N ILE A 267 0.42 -8.75 -16.03
CA ILE A 267 0.88 -7.43 -16.51
C ILE A 267 0.13 -6.99 -17.78
N GLY A 268 -0.46 -7.94 -18.52
CA GLY A 268 -1.05 -7.69 -19.82
C GLY A 268 -0.02 -7.63 -20.96
N ALA A 269 -0.46 -7.96 -22.18
CA ALA A 269 0.42 -8.15 -23.33
C ALA A 269 1.14 -6.87 -23.80
N SER A 270 0.52 -5.69 -23.64
CA SER A 270 1.09 -4.39 -24.02
C SER A 270 2.24 -3.96 -23.11
N ASN A 271 2.12 -4.23 -21.81
CA ASN A 271 3.12 -3.83 -20.80
C ASN A 271 4.27 -4.86 -20.68
N MET A 272 4.12 -6.05 -21.27
CA MET A 272 5.14 -7.10 -21.31
C MET A 272 6.40 -6.69 -22.06
N ASN A 273 6.29 -5.98 -23.19
CA ASN A 273 7.48 -5.53 -23.95
C ASN A 273 8.36 -4.62 -23.08
N ASN A 274 7.74 -3.64 -22.42
CA ASN A 274 8.42 -2.73 -21.51
C ASN A 274 9.03 -3.47 -20.31
N TYR A 275 8.36 -4.53 -19.83
CA TYR A 275 8.87 -5.39 -18.78
C TYR A 275 10.12 -6.17 -19.22
N LEU A 276 10.13 -6.76 -20.42
CA LEU A 276 11.27 -7.55 -20.91
C LEU A 276 12.46 -6.71 -21.31
N ASP A 277 12.24 -5.52 -21.86
CA ASP A 277 13.31 -4.56 -22.10
C ASP A 277 13.95 -4.11 -20.78
N TRP A 278 13.14 -3.90 -19.74
CA TRP A 278 13.64 -3.66 -18.39
C TRP A 278 14.45 -4.85 -17.85
N VAL A 279 13.94 -6.08 -17.92
CA VAL A 279 14.66 -7.30 -17.47
C VAL A 279 16.01 -7.40 -18.18
N ARG A 280 16.03 -7.24 -19.51
CA ARG A 280 17.26 -7.26 -20.32
C ARG A 280 18.23 -6.17 -19.86
N SER A 281 17.75 -4.95 -19.66
CA SER A 281 18.56 -3.82 -19.20
C SER A 281 19.15 -4.09 -17.81
N ALA A 282 18.32 -4.54 -16.86
CA ALA A 282 18.71 -4.85 -15.49
C ALA A 282 19.74 -5.99 -15.42
N ILE A 283 19.64 -7.00 -16.29
CA ILE A 283 20.64 -8.09 -16.36
C ILE A 283 21.94 -7.56 -16.95
N ASN A 284 21.89 -6.79 -18.04
CA ASN A 284 23.09 -6.27 -18.71
C ASN A 284 23.85 -5.24 -17.84
N SER A 285 23.16 -4.51 -16.98
CA SER A 285 23.78 -3.58 -16.02
C SER A 285 24.30 -4.29 -14.75
N SER A 286 23.96 -5.56 -14.55
CA SER A 286 24.29 -6.32 -13.34
C SER A 286 25.35 -7.39 -13.60
N GLN A 287 26.38 -7.48 -12.74
CA GLN A 287 27.37 -8.56 -12.78
C GLN A 287 26.86 -9.81 -12.05
N LEU A 288 25.87 -10.50 -12.63
CA LEU A 288 25.29 -11.70 -12.03
C LEU A 288 26.30 -12.85 -11.96
N LYS A 289 26.39 -13.50 -10.79
CA LYS A 289 27.21 -14.71 -10.61
C LYS A 289 26.39 -15.95 -10.98
N PRO A 290 26.89 -16.85 -11.84
CA PRO A 290 26.10 -17.98 -12.36
C PRO A 290 25.41 -18.87 -11.31
N GLN A 291 26.06 -19.11 -10.17
CA GLN A 291 25.60 -20.01 -9.10
C GLN A 291 24.84 -19.30 -7.97
N THR A 292 24.69 -17.98 -8.05
CA THR A 292 23.94 -17.20 -7.07
C THR A 292 22.47 -17.16 -7.46
N CYS A 293 21.58 -17.40 -6.51
CA CYS A 293 20.14 -17.25 -6.69
C CYS A 293 19.78 -15.77 -6.58
N TYR A 294 19.05 -15.25 -7.57
CA TYR A 294 18.60 -13.86 -7.62
C TYR A 294 17.08 -13.79 -7.69
N GLU A 295 16.52 -12.88 -6.91
CA GLU A 295 15.17 -12.35 -7.04
C GLU A 295 15.24 -11.11 -7.94
N PHE A 296 14.58 -11.14 -9.09
CA PHE A 296 14.37 -9.94 -9.91
C PHE A 296 12.97 -9.40 -9.65
N ARG A 297 12.87 -8.10 -9.42
CA ARG A 297 11.62 -7.41 -9.10
C ARG A 297 11.55 -6.08 -9.83
N ARG A 298 10.39 -5.77 -10.39
CA ARG A 298 10.08 -4.49 -11.04
C ARG A 298 8.99 -3.77 -10.25
N PHE A 299 9.34 -2.64 -9.66
CA PHE A 299 8.41 -1.66 -9.09
C PHE A 299 8.59 -0.29 -9.77
N THR A 300 7.64 0.61 -9.50
CA THR A 300 7.76 2.04 -9.76
C THR A 300 8.93 2.69 -9.01
N THR A 301 9.29 2.18 -7.82
CA THR A 301 10.30 2.78 -6.92
C THR A 301 11.58 1.96 -6.72
N VAL A 302 11.54 0.63 -6.85
CA VAL A 302 12.69 -0.27 -6.67
C VAL A 302 12.77 -1.29 -7.80
N SER A 303 13.88 -1.34 -8.49
CA SER A 303 14.03 -2.23 -9.65
C SER A 303 15.43 -2.84 -9.68
N GLY A 304 15.51 -4.18 -9.73
CA GLY A 304 16.75 -4.88 -10.06
C GLY A 304 16.94 -6.24 -9.37
N PRO A 305 18.05 -6.93 -9.67
CA PRO A 305 18.39 -8.20 -9.03
C PRO A 305 18.84 -8.04 -7.57
N LYS A 306 18.25 -8.86 -6.69
CA LYS A 306 18.70 -9.05 -5.31
C LYS A 306 19.19 -10.48 -5.12
N ALA A 307 20.39 -10.68 -4.58
CA ALA A 307 20.84 -12.02 -4.19
C ALA A 307 20.01 -12.53 -3.00
N VAL A 308 19.49 -13.75 -3.09
CA VAL A 308 18.65 -14.38 -2.06
C VAL A 308 19.17 -15.77 -1.70
N LYS A 309 18.57 -16.40 -0.68
CA LYS A 309 18.94 -17.76 -0.27
C LYS A 309 18.76 -18.73 -1.43
N ARG A 310 19.72 -19.64 -1.61
CA ARG A 310 19.74 -20.60 -2.72
C ARG A 310 18.46 -21.43 -2.82
N SER A 311 17.81 -21.73 -1.69
CA SER A 311 16.56 -22.49 -1.60
C SER A 311 15.41 -21.90 -2.42
N HIS A 312 15.40 -20.58 -2.67
CA HIS A 312 14.35 -19.95 -3.49
C HIS A 312 14.46 -20.30 -4.98
N CYS A 313 15.65 -20.70 -5.47
CA CYS A 313 15.86 -21.11 -6.86
C CYS A 313 15.94 -22.62 -7.05
N LEU A 314 15.86 -23.41 -5.99
CA LEU A 314 15.83 -24.86 -6.09
C LEU A 314 14.40 -25.28 -6.45
N ARG A 315 14.19 -25.60 -7.72
CA ARG A 315 12.94 -26.17 -8.24
C ARG A 315 13.00 -27.70 -8.20
#